data_AF-E9EJ46-F1
#
_entry.id   AF-E9EJ46-F1
#
_cell.length_a   1.000
_cell.length_b   1.000
_cell.length_c   1.000
_cell.angle_alpha   90.00
_cell.angle_beta   90.00
_cell.angle_gamma   90.00
#
_symmetry.space_group_name_H-M   'P 1'
#
loop_
_entity.id
_entity.type
_entity.pdbx_description
1 polymer ?
#
loop_
_entity_poly.entity_id
_entity_poly.type
_entity_poly.pdbx_seq_one_letter_code
_entity_poly.pdbx_strand_id
1 'polypeptide(L)'
;MTERTRIEELERLLREAELRAELADRQRLEERQRAEREEQRAETAEEQTRRTTLDEYIAACHGLVFSKFAVETEKSLTSKGSITNPRNEKSLTSKGSITNPRNKLCPTSLQPWSDFLEQQRIASGVLYDAFPTETRLFESRNFLSGLGHRISQRPIANEKDLEYFLHNSVEDPVRSILHQLKEVEEIQAVYGIGGGIIFENHLNAISDVSPEVVDRRTTNELFFIFRLCLKL
;
A
#
# COMPACT_ATOMS: atom_id res chain seq x y z
N MET A 1 17.08 45.46 69.06
CA MET A 1 16.86 44.01 68.87
C MET A 1 15.70 43.71 67.92
N THR A 2 14.63 44.51 67.92
CA THR A 2 13.41 44.31 67.11
C THR A 2 13.57 44.46 65.59
N GLU A 3 14.48 45.31 65.11
CA GLU A 3 14.73 45.45 63.66
C GLU A 3 15.48 44.26 63.07
N ARG A 4 16.45 43.72 63.82
CA ARG A 4 17.27 42.57 63.38
C ARG A 4 16.40 41.33 63.17
N THR A 5 15.50 41.05 64.10
CA THR A 5 14.50 39.96 64.01
C THR A 5 13.53 40.16 62.84
N ARG A 6 13.20 41.41 62.49
CA ARG A 6 12.28 41.72 61.38
C ARG A 6 12.95 41.53 60.01
N ILE A 7 14.24 41.83 59.92
CA ILE A 7 15.07 41.57 58.73
C ILE A 7 15.21 40.07 58.51
N GLU A 8 15.55 39.31 59.56
CA GLU A 8 15.67 37.84 59.48
C GLU A 8 14.36 37.16 59.03
N GLU A 9 13.23 37.66 59.51
CA GLU A 9 11.91 37.15 59.12
C GLU A 9 11.57 37.46 57.65
N LEU A 10 11.88 38.67 57.18
CA LEU A 10 11.71 39.07 55.77
C LEU A 10 12.62 38.24 54.84
N GLU A 11 13.87 37.99 55.23
CA GLU A 11 14.77 37.13 54.46
C GLU A 11 14.26 35.69 54.38
N ARG A 12 13.69 35.16 55.47
CA ARG A 12 13.06 33.83 55.45
C ARG A 12 11.88 33.81 54.48
N LEU A 13 11.01 34.82 54.53
CA LEU A 13 9.85 34.92 53.64
C LEU A 13 10.27 35.04 52.17
N LEU A 14 11.35 35.78 51.88
CA LEU A 14 11.89 35.90 50.54
C LEU A 14 12.40 34.55 50.03
N ARG A 15 13.19 33.83 50.83
CA ARG A 15 13.69 32.49 50.47
C ARG A 15 12.56 31.48 50.23
N GLU A 16 11.52 31.52 51.05
CA GLU A 16 10.34 30.67 50.84
C GLU A 16 9.56 31.04 49.57
N ALA A 17 9.48 32.34 49.24
CA ALA A 17 8.83 32.80 48.02
C ALA A 17 9.63 32.41 46.77
N GLU A 18 10.96 32.52 46.82
CA GLU A 18 11.88 32.07 45.76
C GLU A 18 11.76 30.57 45.53
N LEU A 19 11.79 29.77 46.60
CA LEU A 19 11.63 28.31 46.49
C LEU A 19 10.26 27.93 45.92
N ARG A 20 9.19 28.63 46.33
CA ARG A 20 7.86 28.42 45.76
C ARG A 20 7.80 28.80 44.28
N ALA A 21 8.45 29.90 43.89
CA ALA A 21 8.53 30.32 42.49
C ALA A 21 9.30 29.30 41.64
N GLU A 22 10.45 28.82 42.12
CA GLU A 22 11.26 27.81 41.43
C GLU A 22 10.52 26.48 41.28
N LEU A 23 9.83 26.02 42.32
CA LEU A 23 8.98 24.83 42.25
C LEU A 23 7.82 25.01 41.26
N ALA A 24 7.18 26.17 41.25
CA ALA A 24 6.11 26.48 40.30
C ALA A 24 6.65 26.56 38.85
N ASP A 25 7.83 27.14 38.64
CA ASP A 25 8.51 27.17 37.34
C ASP A 25 8.86 25.76 36.85
N ARG A 26 9.39 24.92 37.75
CA ARG A 26 9.69 23.53 37.44
C ARG A 26 8.44 22.75 37.08
N GLN A 27 7.35 22.91 37.84
CA GLN A 27 6.06 22.28 37.53
C GLN A 27 5.52 22.74 36.16
N ARG A 28 5.58 24.04 35.86
CA ARG A 28 5.18 24.58 34.56
C ARG A 28 6.01 23.99 33.42
N LEU A 29 7.32 23.85 33.61
CA LEU A 29 8.20 23.27 32.59
C LEU A 29 7.90 21.79 32.36
N GLU A 30 7.73 21.02 33.44
CA GLU A 30 7.37 19.59 33.36
C GLU A 30 6.00 19.39 32.70
N GLU A 31 5.02 20.27 32.98
CA GLU A 31 3.70 20.26 32.36
C GLU A 31 3.78 20.57 30.86
N ARG A 32 4.53 21.62 30.46
CA ARG A 32 4.76 21.93 29.04
C ARG A 32 5.40 20.77 28.29
N GLN A 33 6.42 20.14 28.87
CA GLN A 33 7.07 18.97 28.26
C GLN A 33 6.15 17.75 28.16
N ARG A 34 5.17 17.61 29.06
CA ARG A 34 4.16 16.55 28.96
C ARG A 34 3.16 16.86 27.86
N ALA A 35 2.67 18.10 27.80
CA ALA A 35 1.75 18.57 26.77
C ALA A 35 2.36 18.42 25.36
N GLU A 36 3.59 18.88 25.16
CA GLU A 36 4.29 18.75 23.87
C GLU A 36 4.48 17.29 23.44
N ARG A 37 4.82 16.39 24.37
CA ARG A 37 4.91 14.95 24.08
C ARG A 37 3.57 14.31 23.79
N GLU A 38 2.49 14.82 24.36
CA GLU A 38 1.14 14.33 24.09
C GLU A 38 0.64 14.83 22.73
N GLU A 39 0.86 16.10 22.42
CA GLU A 39 0.59 16.71 21.12
C GLU A 39 1.35 15.99 20.00
N GLN A 40 2.66 15.80 20.14
CA GLN A 40 3.46 15.07 19.15
C GLN A 40 2.96 13.63 18.93
N ARG A 41 2.51 12.95 20.00
CA ARG A 41 1.94 11.60 19.90
C ARG A 41 0.58 11.63 19.20
N ALA A 42 -0.26 12.61 19.50
CA ALA A 42 -1.55 12.80 18.85
C ALA A 42 -1.37 13.08 17.36
N GLU A 43 -0.49 14.02 16.99
CA GLU A 43 -0.18 14.34 15.59
C GLU A 43 0.36 13.12 14.83
N THR A 44 1.28 12.35 15.44
CA THR A 44 1.82 11.15 14.80
C THR A 44 0.74 10.09 14.60
N ALA A 45 -0.16 9.92 15.58
CA ALA A 45 -1.27 8.97 15.49
C ALA A 45 -2.28 9.40 14.41
N GLU A 46 -2.57 10.70 14.33
CA GLU A 46 -3.43 11.26 13.29
C GLU A 46 -2.81 11.07 11.91
N GLU A 47 -1.53 11.39 11.73
CA GLU A 47 -0.80 11.20 10.47
C GLU A 47 -0.83 9.73 10.00
N GLN A 48 -0.70 8.79 10.93
CA GLN A 48 -0.72 7.37 10.60
C GLN A 48 -2.12 6.86 10.25
N THR A 49 -3.16 7.43 10.85
CA THR A 49 -4.53 6.91 10.74
C THR A 49 -5.39 7.67 9.73
N ARG A 50 -5.03 8.91 9.38
CA ARG A 50 -5.71 9.68 8.34
C ARG A 50 -5.59 8.98 6.99
N ARG A 51 -6.58 9.24 6.13
CA ARG A 51 -6.55 8.79 4.74
C ARG A 51 -5.42 9.48 3.98
N THR A 52 -4.94 8.80 2.94
CA THR A 52 -3.85 9.29 2.10
C THR A 52 -4.38 10.01 0.86
N THR A 53 -3.62 10.98 0.36
CA THR A 53 -3.78 11.52 -1.00
C THR A 53 -3.36 10.48 -2.04
N LEU A 54 -3.61 10.74 -3.33
CA LEU A 54 -3.20 9.81 -4.40
C LEU A 54 -1.69 9.52 -4.37
N ASP A 55 -0.87 10.56 -4.26
CA ASP A 55 0.59 10.43 -4.26
C ASP A 55 1.12 9.74 -3.01
N GLU A 56 0.60 10.13 -1.83
CA GLU A 56 0.92 9.47 -0.57
C GLU A 56 0.54 7.98 -0.61
N TYR A 57 -0.60 7.66 -1.23
CA TYR A 57 -1.09 6.30 -1.36
C TYR A 57 -0.19 5.45 -2.26
N ILE A 58 0.11 5.92 -3.49
CA ILE A 58 0.99 5.21 -4.43
C ILE A 58 2.36 4.98 -3.81
N ALA A 59 2.94 6.01 -3.17
CA ALA A 59 4.21 5.89 -2.47
C ALA A 59 4.15 4.90 -1.31
N ALA A 60 3.05 4.89 -0.54
CA ALA A 60 2.86 3.95 0.57
C ALA A 60 2.63 2.51 0.11
N CYS A 61 1.84 2.28 -0.95
CA CYS A 61 1.68 0.97 -1.58
C CYS A 61 3.03 0.41 -2.01
N HIS A 62 3.87 1.21 -2.68
CA HIS A 62 5.19 0.76 -3.09
C HIS A 62 6.12 0.51 -1.88
N GLY A 63 6.27 1.51 -1.01
CA GLY A 63 7.25 1.49 0.08
C GLY A 63 6.90 0.57 1.24
N LEU A 64 5.61 0.41 1.57
CA LEU A 64 5.17 -0.36 2.74
C LEU A 64 4.68 -1.77 2.37
N VAL A 65 4.11 -1.96 1.18
CA VAL A 65 3.47 -3.22 0.76
C VAL A 65 4.30 -3.96 -0.28
N PHE A 66 4.45 -3.38 -1.48
CA PHE A 66 5.11 -4.05 -2.61
C PHE A 66 6.59 -4.38 -2.32
N SER A 67 7.29 -3.49 -1.61
CA SER A 67 8.68 -3.70 -1.16
C SER A 67 8.88 -4.92 -0.27
N LYS A 68 7.80 -5.52 0.25
CA LYS A 68 7.82 -6.73 1.07
C LYS A 68 7.79 -8.02 0.24
N PHE A 69 7.85 -7.91 -1.08
CA PHE A 69 8.03 -9.05 -1.98
C PHE A 69 9.28 -9.86 -1.57
N ALA A 70 9.07 -11.12 -1.22
CA ALA A 70 10.13 -12.06 -0.92
C ALA A 70 9.77 -13.42 -1.53
N VAL A 71 10.77 -14.10 -2.08
CA VAL A 71 10.62 -15.45 -2.63
C VAL A 71 11.22 -16.44 -1.64
N GLU A 72 10.55 -17.58 -1.45
CA GLU A 72 11.09 -18.67 -0.64
C GLU A 72 12.36 -19.22 -1.30
N THR A 73 13.47 -19.22 -0.57
CA THR A 73 14.78 -19.65 -1.08
C THR A 73 15.13 -21.07 -0.65
N GLU A 74 14.47 -21.58 0.39
CA GLU A 74 14.66 -22.95 0.85
C GLU A 74 13.95 -23.94 -0.07
N LYS A 75 14.74 -24.73 -0.81
CA LYS A 75 14.25 -25.76 -1.75
C LYS A 75 13.38 -26.84 -1.10
N SER A 76 13.41 -26.97 0.23
CA SER A 76 12.56 -27.85 1.03
C SER A 76 11.15 -27.28 1.27
N LEU A 77 10.99 -25.96 1.19
CA LEU A 77 9.74 -25.25 1.44
C LEU A 77 9.08 -24.76 0.14
N THR A 78 9.86 -24.58 -0.93
CA THR A 78 9.30 -24.37 -2.27
C THR A 78 8.58 -25.62 -2.76
N SER A 79 7.45 -25.46 -3.44
CA SER A 79 6.77 -26.59 -4.09
C SER A 79 7.70 -27.20 -5.13
N LYS A 80 8.24 -28.40 -4.89
CA LYS A 80 8.84 -29.19 -5.96
C LYS A 80 7.70 -29.60 -6.88
N GLY A 81 7.64 -29.02 -8.07
CA GLY A 81 6.74 -29.48 -9.12
C GLY A 81 6.86 -31.00 -9.22
N SER A 82 5.73 -31.69 -9.09
CA SER A 82 5.72 -33.14 -9.08
C SER A 82 6.08 -33.66 -10.47
N ILE A 83 7.37 -33.95 -10.70
CA ILE A 83 7.75 -34.98 -11.66
C ILE A 83 7.61 -36.28 -10.88
N THR A 84 6.42 -36.86 -10.88
CA THR A 84 6.18 -38.16 -10.25
C THR A 84 7.06 -39.22 -10.91
N ASN A 85 8.15 -39.60 -10.26
CA ASN A 85 8.79 -40.89 -10.49
C ASN A 85 8.25 -41.85 -9.40
N PRO A 86 7.65 -43.02 -9.71
CA PRO A 86 6.85 -43.78 -8.74
C PRO A 86 7.67 -44.65 -7.76
N ARG A 87 8.95 -44.33 -7.52
CA ARG A 87 9.80 -45.09 -6.60
C ARG A 87 10.58 -44.14 -5.69
N ASN A 88 10.11 -44.07 -4.45
CA ASN A 88 10.76 -43.59 -3.22
C ASN A 88 10.19 -42.30 -2.60
N GLU A 89 9.53 -42.57 -1.47
CA GLU A 89 9.72 -41.91 -0.18
C GLU A 89 9.28 -40.44 -0.01
N LYS A 90 8.04 -40.33 0.46
CA LYS A 90 7.54 -39.39 1.49
C LYS A 90 8.23 -38.02 1.54
N SER A 91 7.98 -37.19 0.53
CA SER A 91 8.33 -35.77 0.56
C SER A 91 7.24 -34.97 1.30
N LEU A 92 7.58 -34.41 2.47
CA LEU A 92 6.78 -33.44 3.23
C LEU A 92 6.77 -32.05 2.57
N THR A 93 6.61 -32.00 1.25
CA THR A 93 6.53 -30.73 0.50
C THR A 93 5.07 -30.41 0.20
N SER A 94 4.69 -29.14 0.40
CA SER A 94 3.37 -28.64 0.03
C SER A 94 3.11 -29.00 -1.44
N LYS A 95 1.99 -29.67 -1.71
CA LYS A 95 1.52 -30.09 -3.04
C LYS A 95 1.08 -28.89 -3.89
N GLY A 96 1.83 -27.81 -3.89
CA GLY A 96 1.63 -26.70 -4.83
C GLY A 96 1.90 -27.22 -6.23
N SER A 97 0.85 -27.41 -7.03
CA SER A 97 1.01 -27.67 -8.45
C SER A 97 1.48 -26.37 -9.09
N ILE A 98 2.74 -26.30 -9.50
CA ILE A 98 3.17 -25.26 -10.44
C ILE A 98 2.47 -25.60 -11.75
N THR A 99 1.60 -24.71 -12.24
CA THR A 99 0.90 -24.95 -13.50
C THR A 99 1.92 -25.25 -14.60
N ASN A 100 1.78 -26.42 -15.22
CA ASN A 100 2.70 -26.85 -16.27
C ASN A 100 2.78 -25.75 -17.36
N PRO A 101 3.98 -25.22 -17.68
CA PRO A 101 4.12 -24.17 -18.68
C PRO A 101 3.78 -24.67 -20.09
N ARG A 102 3.68 -25.99 -20.29
CA ARG A 102 3.28 -26.60 -21.56
C ARG A 102 1.84 -26.16 -21.89
N ASN A 103 1.68 -25.52 -23.05
CA ASN A 103 0.44 -24.90 -23.54
C ASN A 103 0.11 -23.50 -22.97
N LYS A 104 0.98 -22.87 -22.17
CA LYS A 104 0.86 -21.43 -21.88
C LYS A 104 1.42 -20.61 -23.05
N LEU A 105 0.71 -19.56 -23.44
CA LEU A 105 1.20 -18.61 -24.45
C LEU A 105 2.41 -17.84 -23.88
N CYS A 106 3.63 -18.21 -24.26
CA CYS A 106 4.84 -17.47 -23.95
C CYS A 106 5.18 -16.53 -25.12
N PRO A 107 5.34 -15.21 -24.92
CA PRO A 107 5.80 -14.31 -25.97
C PRO A 107 7.14 -14.80 -26.53
N THR A 108 7.23 -14.96 -27.85
CA THR A 108 8.47 -15.38 -28.52
C THR A 108 9.51 -14.26 -28.60
N SER A 109 9.05 -13.01 -28.47
CA SER A 109 9.91 -11.82 -28.50
C SER A 109 9.37 -10.77 -27.53
N LEU A 110 10.28 -10.11 -26.82
CA LEU A 110 9.99 -8.91 -26.03
C LEU A 110 10.49 -7.71 -26.84
N GLN A 111 9.61 -6.73 -27.07
CA GLN A 111 9.94 -5.51 -27.79
C GLN A 111 9.92 -4.32 -26.82
N PRO A 112 10.82 -3.34 -26.96
CA PRO A 112 10.74 -2.10 -26.21
C PRO A 112 9.44 -1.36 -26.51
N TRP A 113 8.78 -0.86 -25.47
CA TRP A 113 7.63 0.05 -25.63
C TRP A 113 8.17 1.49 -25.78
N SER A 114 8.52 1.86 -27.01
CA SER A 114 9.32 3.04 -27.31
C SER A 114 8.69 4.38 -26.90
N ASP A 115 7.37 4.48 -26.92
CA ASP A 115 6.61 5.68 -26.59
C ASP A 115 5.98 5.64 -25.19
N PHE A 116 6.28 4.61 -24.38
CA PHE A 116 5.67 4.42 -23.07
C PHE A 116 5.81 5.64 -22.15
N LEU A 117 7.01 6.23 -22.06
CA LEU A 117 7.24 7.37 -21.17
C LEU A 117 6.41 8.59 -21.59
N GLU A 118 6.24 8.81 -22.89
CA GLU A 118 5.46 9.93 -23.40
C GLU A 118 3.97 9.68 -23.21
N GLN A 119 3.49 8.47 -23.50
CA GLN A 119 2.11 8.06 -23.22
C GLN A 119 1.79 8.16 -21.72
N GLN A 120 2.70 7.71 -20.86
CA GLN A 120 2.56 7.80 -19.40
C GLN A 120 2.51 9.26 -18.93
N ARG A 121 3.37 10.13 -19.48
CA ARG A 121 3.39 11.56 -19.15
C ARG A 121 2.08 12.24 -19.54
N ILE A 122 1.59 12.00 -20.75
CA ILE A 122 0.30 12.53 -21.22
C ILE A 122 -0.83 12.02 -20.34
N ALA A 123 -0.84 10.70 -20.07
CA ALA A 123 -1.92 10.10 -19.30
C ALA A 123 -1.95 10.62 -17.85
N SER A 124 -0.77 10.74 -17.24
CA SER A 124 -0.61 11.33 -15.91
C SER A 124 -1.01 12.80 -15.92
N GLY A 125 -0.65 13.57 -16.96
CA GLY A 125 -1.06 14.98 -17.08
C GLY A 125 -2.57 15.15 -16.97
N VAL A 126 -3.35 14.42 -17.79
CA VAL A 126 -4.81 14.43 -17.72
C VAL A 126 -5.32 14.05 -16.33
N LEU A 127 -4.71 13.04 -15.72
CA LEU A 127 -5.08 12.59 -14.38
C LEU A 127 -4.86 13.69 -13.33
N TYR A 128 -3.69 14.32 -13.30
CA TYR A 128 -3.34 15.34 -12.31
C TYR A 128 -4.04 16.68 -12.57
N ASP A 129 -4.44 16.95 -13.81
CA ASP A 129 -5.22 18.15 -14.17
C ASP A 129 -6.68 18.06 -13.70
N ALA A 130 -7.26 16.85 -13.68
CA ALA A 130 -8.67 16.63 -13.35
C ALA A 130 -8.90 16.11 -11.92
N PHE A 131 -8.01 15.26 -11.39
CA PHE A 131 -8.21 14.61 -10.10
C PHE A 131 -7.83 15.56 -8.94
N PRO A 132 -8.64 15.64 -7.87
CA PRO A 132 -8.34 16.51 -6.74
C PRO A 132 -7.28 15.88 -5.84
N THR A 133 -6.01 16.06 -6.20
CA THR A 133 -4.83 15.39 -5.60
C THR A 133 -4.65 15.64 -4.12
N GLU A 134 -5.09 16.78 -3.59
CA GLU A 134 -5.04 17.09 -2.15
C GLU A 134 -6.11 16.36 -1.33
N THR A 135 -7.07 15.70 -1.99
CA THR A 135 -8.15 14.98 -1.30
C THR A 135 -7.66 13.65 -0.77
N ARG A 136 -7.93 13.41 0.50
CA ARG A 136 -7.52 12.20 1.23
C ARG A 136 -8.56 11.09 1.07
N LEU A 137 -8.50 10.39 -0.07
CA LEU A 137 -9.49 9.40 -0.50
C LEU A 137 -9.03 7.95 -0.36
N PHE A 138 -7.78 7.68 0.03
CA PHE A 138 -7.24 6.32 0.01
C PHE A 138 -6.92 5.78 1.41
N GLU A 139 -6.59 4.49 1.51
CA GLU A 139 -6.31 3.85 2.80
C GLU A 139 -5.15 4.53 3.54
N SER A 140 -5.18 4.46 4.87
CA SER A 140 -4.18 5.10 5.71
C SER A 140 -2.83 4.39 5.66
N ARG A 141 -1.76 5.12 6.00
CA ARG A 141 -0.41 4.56 6.10
C ARG A 141 -0.34 3.42 7.12
N ASN A 142 -1.08 3.52 8.23
CA ASN A 142 -1.17 2.47 9.23
C ASN A 142 -1.77 1.16 8.65
N PHE A 143 -2.85 1.27 7.88
CA PHE A 143 -3.46 0.10 7.23
C PHE A 143 -2.47 -0.57 6.27
N LEU A 144 -1.80 0.21 5.41
CA LEU A 144 -0.83 -0.30 4.44
C LEU A 144 0.41 -0.90 5.13
N SER A 145 0.86 -0.31 6.23
CA SER A 145 1.94 -0.89 7.04
C SER A 145 1.55 -2.26 7.60
N GLY A 146 0.34 -2.38 8.15
CA GLY A 146 -0.19 -3.65 8.64
C GLY A 146 -0.36 -4.69 7.52
N LEU A 147 -0.81 -4.27 6.33
CA LEU A 147 -0.90 -5.13 5.16
C LEU A 147 0.48 -5.62 4.71
N GLY A 148 1.46 -4.72 4.62
CA GLY A 148 2.85 -5.05 4.31
C GLY A 148 3.46 -6.04 5.30
N HIS A 149 3.19 -5.87 6.60
CA HIS A 149 3.61 -6.84 7.61
C HIS A 149 3.02 -8.23 7.34
N ARG A 150 1.72 -8.34 7.04
CA ARG A 150 1.09 -9.64 6.70
C ARG A 150 1.72 -10.28 5.47
N ILE A 151 1.99 -9.49 4.42
CA ILE A 151 2.66 -9.97 3.22
C ILE A 151 4.06 -10.51 3.54
N SER A 152 4.83 -9.78 4.35
CA SER A 152 6.20 -10.21 4.71
C SER A 152 6.28 -11.54 5.47
N GLN A 153 5.19 -11.99 6.10
CA GLN A 153 5.15 -13.28 6.80
C GLN A 153 4.97 -14.48 5.86
N ARG A 154 4.75 -14.24 4.55
CA ARG A 154 4.49 -15.29 3.56
C ARG A 154 5.39 -15.11 2.34
N PRO A 155 6.66 -15.55 2.41
CA PRO A 155 7.49 -15.63 1.22
C PRO A 155 6.80 -16.47 0.13
N ILE A 156 6.96 -16.06 -1.12
CA ILE A 156 6.31 -16.69 -2.26
C ILE A 156 6.98 -18.05 -2.51
N ALA A 157 6.27 -19.13 -2.23
CA ALA A 157 6.76 -20.50 -2.42
C ALA A 157 6.05 -21.24 -3.56
N ASN A 158 4.89 -20.76 -4.00
CA ASN A 158 4.07 -21.34 -5.06
C ASN A 158 3.15 -20.28 -5.73
N GLU A 159 2.39 -20.69 -6.75
CA GLU A 159 1.50 -19.82 -7.54
C GLU A 159 0.39 -19.17 -6.70
N LYS A 160 -0.11 -19.85 -5.67
CA LYS A 160 -1.14 -19.30 -4.77
C LYS A 160 -0.59 -18.18 -3.89
N ASP A 161 0.66 -18.29 -3.45
CA ASP A 161 1.33 -17.23 -2.68
C ASP A 161 1.59 -16.00 -3.56
N LEU A 162 1.96 -16.23 -4.83
CA LEU A 162 2.12 -15.16 -5.81
C LEU A 162 0.79 -14.47 -6.12
N GLU A 163 -0.28 -15.22 -6.35
CA GLU A 163 -1.64 -14.72 -6.55
C GLU A 163 -2.07 -13.85 -5.37
N TYR A 164 -1.89 -14.35 -4.14
CA TYR A 164 -2.17 -13.59 -2.93
C TYR A 164 -1.38 -12.26 -2.88
N PHE A 165 -0.09 -12.30 -3.19
CA PHE A 165 0.75 -11.10 -3.23
C PHE A 165 0.24 -10.09 -4.26
N LEU A 166 -0.03 -10.52 -5.49
CA LEU A 166 -0.46 -9.62 -6.58
C LEU A 166 -1.83 -9.02 -6.30
N HIS A 167 -2.76 -9.80 -5.76
CA HIS A 167 -4.08 -9.30 -5.39
C HIS A 167 -3.99 -8.12 -4.40
N ASN A 168 -3.18 -8.31 -3.34
CA ASN A 168 -3.07 -7.33 -2.27
C ASN A 168 -2.15 -6.14 -2.58
N SER A 169 -1.12 -6.34 -3.41
CA SER A 169 -0.10 -5.32 -3.68
C SER A 169 -0.31 -4.55 -4.98
N VAL A 170 -1.13 -5.08 -5.89
CA VAL A 170 -1.37 -4.48 -7.21
C VAL A 170 -2.86 -4.37 -7.50
N GLU A 171 -3.59 -5.48 -7.52
CA GLU A 171 -4.97 -5.47 -8.02
C GLU A 171 -5.91 -4.62 -7.15
N ASP A 172 -5.90 -4.83 -5.83
CA ASP A 172 -6.75 -4.09 -4.90
C ASP A 172 -6.40 -2.59 -4.86
N PRO A 173 -5.11 -2.18 -4.77
CA PRO A 173 -4.74 -0.77 -4.89
C PRO A 173 -5.18 -0.13 -6.21
N VAL A 174 -4.98 -0.81 -7.34
CA VAL A 174 -5.40 -0.30 -8.65
C VAL A 174 -6.91 -0.19 -8.75
N ARG A 175 -7.66 -1.16 -8.21
CA ARG A 175 -9.12 -1.12 -8.13
C ARG A 175 -9.59 0.06 -7.26
N SER A 176 -8.93 0.30 -6.12
CA SER A 176 -9.22 1.43 -5.22
C SER A 176 -9.01 2.77 -5.94
N ILE A 177 -7.89 2.93 -6.66
CA ILE A 177 -7.61 4.11 -7.48
C ILE A 177 -8.68 4.31 -8.55
N LEU A 178 -8.92 3.31 -9.40
CA LEU A 178 -9.89 3.42 -10.48
C LEU A 178 -11.32 3.66 -9.98
N HIS A 179 -11.66 3.16 -8.80
CA HIS A 179 -12.95 3.47 -8.16
C HIS A 179 -13.08 4.96 -7.81
N GLN A 180 -12.00 5.64 -7.41
CA GLN A 180 -12.06 7.09 -7.19
C GLN A 180 -12.03 7.85 -8.53
N LEU A 181 -11.26 7.36 -9.51
CA LEU A 181 -11.14 8.03 -10.82
C LEU A 181 -12.43 8.03 -11.63
N LYS A 182 -13.24 6.97 -11.54
CA LYS A 182 -14.53 6.91 -12.27
C LYS A 182 -15.57 7.94 -11.79
N GLU A 183 -15.39 8.49 -10.60
CA GLU A 183 -16.30 9.52 -10.06
C GLU A 183 -15.96 10.93 -10.58
N VAL A 184 -14.86 11.08 -11.33
CA VAL A 184 -14.43 12.33 -11.96
C VAL A 184 -14.86 12.34 -13.42
N GLU A 185 -15.79 13.23 -13.77
CA GLU A 185 -16.44 13.29 -15.08
C GLU A 185 -15.44 13.53 -16.21
N GLU A 186 -14.45 14.40 -16.02
CA GLU A 186 -13.41 14.70 -17.00
C GLU A 186 -12.54 13.46 -17.30
N ILE A 187 -12.20 12.68 -16.26
CA ILE A 187 -11.43 11.45 -16.42
C ILE A 187 -12.29 10.39 -17.11
N GLN A 188 -13.57 10.29 -16.77
CA GLN A 188 -14.50 9.40 -17.44
C GLN A 188 -14.65 9.76 -18.93
N ALA A 189 -14.74 11.05 -19.26
CA ALA A 189 -14.87 11.52 -20.64
C ALA A 189 -13.62 11.23 -21.49
N VAL A 190 -12.41 11.30 -20.90
CA VAL A 190 -11.16 11.03 -21.62
C VAL A 190 -10.88 9.53 -21.75
N TYR A 191 -11.06 8.76 -20.67
CA TYR A 191 -10.62 7.37 -20.60
C TYR A 191 -11.73 6.33 -20.72
N GLY A 192 -13.00 6.74 -20.69
CA GLY A 192 -14.12 5.81 -20.75
C GLY A 192 -14.13 4.81 -19.60
N ILE A 193 -13.73 5.24 -18.39
CA ILE A 193 -13.75 4.39 -17.20
C ILE A 193 -15.22 4.11 -16.83
N GLY A 194 -15.79 3.05 -17.41
CA GLY A 194 -17.19 2.64 -17.20
C GLY A 194 -17.41 2.04 -15.81
N GLY A 195 -17.82 0.77 -15.75
CA GLY A 195 -18.08 0.06 -14.49
C GLY A 195 -16.86 -0.19 -13.57
N GLY A 196 -15.67 0.26 -13.97
CA GLY A 196 -14.40 0.00 -13.28
C GLY A 196 -13.58 -1.10 -13.95
N ILE A 197 -12.65 -1.70 -13.19
CA ILE A 197 -11.80 -2.81 -13.64
C ILE A 197 -12.11 -4.08 -12.85
N ILE A 198 -12.11 -5.22 -13.55
CA ILE A 198 -12.16 -6.54 -12.96
C ILE A 198 -10.86 -7.25 -13.32
N PHE A 199 -10.17 -7.77 -12.30
CA PHE A 199 -9.01 -8.62 -12.47
C PHE A 199 -9.49 -10.07 -12.46
N GLU A 200 -9.16 -10.80 -13.51
CA GLU A 200 -9.68 -12.15 -13.73
C GLU A 200 -8.56 -13.05 -14.28
N ASN A 201 -8.38 -14.21 -13.65
CA ASN A 201 -7.33 -15.17 -13.97
C ASN A 201 -7.90 -16.48 -14.54
N HIS A 202 -9.23 -16.63 -14.57
CA HIS A 202 -9.87 -17.82 -15.11
C HIS A 202 -9.96 -17.80 -16.63
N LEU A 203 -9.36 -18.82 -17.26
CA LEU A 203 -9.37 -19.07 -18.72
C LEU A 203 -10.76 -18.96 -19.36
N ASN A 204 -11.82 -19.36 -18.66
CA ASN A 204 -13.18 -19.32 -19.19
C ASN A 204 -13.74 -17.88 -19.28
N ALA A 205 -13.32 -16.99 -18.39
CA ALA A 205 -13.77 -15.60 -18.38
C ALA A 205 -12.99 -14.72 -19.37
N ILE A 206 -11.74 -15.10 -19.69
CA ILE A 206 -10.89 -14.44 -20.69
C ILE A 206 -10.99 -15.06 -22.09
N SER A 207 -11.81 -16.10 -22.27
CA SER A 207 -11.97 -16.78 -23.56
C SER A 207 -12.79 -15.95 -24.54
N ASP A 208 -12.47 -16.04 -25.83
CA ASP A 208 -13.15 -15.37 -26.95
C ASP A 208 -14.66 -15.70 -27.06
N VAL A 209 -15.12 -16.70 -26.32
CA VAL A 209 -16.53 -17.13 -26.22
C VAL A 209 -17.24 -16.63 -24.96
N SER A 210 -16.54 -15.93 -24.07
CA SER A 210 -17.17 -15.28 -22.91
C SER A 210 -18.17 -14.24 -23.43
N PRO A 211 -19.41 -14.19 -22.90
CA PRO A 211 -20.42 -13.23 -23.35
C PRO A 211 -19.90 -11.79 -23.27
N GLU A 212 -19.05 -11.48 -22.29
CA GLU A 212 -18.41 -10.18 -22.17
C GLU A 212 -17.41 -9.90 -23.30
N VAL A 213 -16.64 -10.89 -23.77
CA VAL A 213 -15.68 -10.75 -24.90
C VAL A 213 -16.41 -10.73 -26.25
N VAL A 214 -17.53 -11.43 -26.37
CA VAL A 214 -18.37 -11.47 -27.56
C VAL A 214 -19.13 -10.16 -27.75
N ASP A 215 -19.71 -9.59 -26.68
CA ASP A 215 -20.43 -8.31 -26.72
C ASP A 215 -19.47 -7.16 -27.11
N ARG A 216 -18.23 -7.18 -26.60
CA ARG A 216 -17.12 -6.25 -26.90
C ARG A 216 -16.63 -6.23 -28.36
N ARG A 217 -16.82 -7.30 -29.15
CA ARG A 217 -16.50 -7.27 -30.60
C ARG A 217 -17.53 -6.49 -31.40
N THR A 218 -18.71 -6.25 -30.81
CA THR A 218 -19.85 -5.60 -31.43
C THR A 218 -19.91 -4.11 -31.09
N THR A 219 -19.36 -3.71 -29.95
CA THR A 219 -19.27 -2.33 -29.47
C THR A 219 -17.79 -1.91 -29.40
N ASN A 220 -17.35 -0.96 -30.21
CA ASN A 220 -15.97 -0.43 -30.23
C ASN A 220 -15.64 0.35 -28.95
N GLU A 221 -15.71 -0.27 -27.77
CA GLU A 221 -15.30 0.32 -26.51
C GLU A 221 -13.86 -0.09 -26.15
N LEU A 222 -13.00 0.90 -25.99
CA LEU A 222 -11.60 0.74 -25.61
C LEU A 222 -11.51 0.40 -24.12
N PHE A 223 -11.42 -0.88 -23.80
CA PHE A 223 -10.94 -1.30 -22.48
C PHE A 223 -9.43 -1.58 -22.52
N PHE A 224 -8.68 -0.89 -21.67
CA PHE A 224 -7.29 -1.24 -21.37
C PHE A 224 -7.26 -2.58 -20.63
N ILE A 225 -7.02 -3.67 -21.35
CA ILE A 225 -6.48 -4.88 -20.73
C ILE A 225 -5.08 -4.50 -20.28
N PHE A 226 -4.92 -4.11 -19.00
CA PHE A 226 -3.62 -4.21 -18.34
C PHE A 226 -3.28 -5.70 -18.29
N ARG A 227 -2.67 -6.17 -19.38
CA ARG A 227 -2.03 -7.48 -19.42
C ARG A 227 -0.72 -7.30 -18.65
N LEU A 228 -0.83 -7.15 -17.33
CA LEU A 228 0.31 -7.30 -16.44
C LEU A 228 0.68 -8.78 -16.53
N CYS A 229 1.46 -9.14 -17.55
CA CYS A 229 2.15 -10.42 -17.60
C CYS A 229 3.25 -10.39 -16.53
N LEU A 230 2.86 -10.47 -15.26
CA LEU A 230 3.64 -11.23 -14.30
C LEU A 230 3.38 -12.71 -14.59
N LYS A 231 3.92 -13.14 -15.74
CA LYS A 231 4.08 -14.55 -16.08
C LYS A 231 5.38 -15.00 -15.44
N LEU A 232 5.28 -15.67 -14.30
CA LEU A 232 6.30 -16.63 -13.87
C LEU A 232 5.99 -18.00 -14.49
#